data_AF-A0A7Z1HJ41-F1
#
_entry.id   AF-A0A7Z1HJ41-F1
#
_cell.length_a   1.000
_cell.length_b   1.000
_cell.length_c   1.000
_cell.angle_alpha   90.00
_cell.angle_beta   90.00
_cell.angle_gamma   90.00
#
_symmetry.space_group_name_H-M   'P 1'
#
loop_
_entity.id
_entity.type
_entity.pdbx_description
1 polymer ?
#
loop_
_entity_poly.entity_id
_entity_poly.type
_entity_poly.pdbx_seq_one_letter_code
_entity_poly.pdbx_strand_id
1 'polypeptide(L)'
;MPGTNNKALLPSNPTLKDINWYKKQINWGELPPFYHLVASSVSESEGILEHGFDNAVKRLIDKRNWNLDLLGGHEDSLGEIHCENKPRIALHQIFTDRGFELWALPYAKDVTIDQYIKDNRFMEFKVWDPVTMRNLIRINQLHKFIGFYFERGDTADKALILHAHKTVHKIVNFLQRELNVVKLDGVTIKDFYQLCEKDSRACSDEIDIARIMLGDTTSKE
;
A
#
# COMPACT_ATOMS: atom_id res chain seq x y z
N MET A 1 -12.56 41.53 16.74
CA MET A 1 -12.51 40.05 16.81
C MET A 1 -12.58 39.52 15.39
N PRO A 2 -11.59 38.78 14.88
CA PRO A 2 -11.69 38.19 13.55
C PRO A 2 -12.52 36.90 13.63
N GLY A 3 -13.52 36.78 12.77
CA GLY A 3 -14.48 35.67 12.73
C GLY A 3 -13.81 34.34 12.41
N THR A 4 -13.91 33.40 13.34
CA THR A 4 -13.53 31.99 13.16
C THR A 4 -14.61 31.28 12.36
N ASN A 5 -14.47 31.28 11.04
CA ASN A 5 -15.12 30.32 10.15
C ASN A 5 -14.17 29.99 8.98
N ASN A 6 -12.93 29.62 9.30
CA ASN A 6 -12.11 28.88 8.34
C ASN A 6 -12.69 27.47 8.25
N LYS A 7 -13.61 27.24 7.31
CA LYS A 7 -13.93 25.88 6.87
C LYS A 7 -12.62 25.24 6.44
N ALA A 8 -12.22 24.20 7.13
CA ALA A 8 -11.04 23.43 6.78
C ALA A 8 -11.19 22.95 5.33
N LEU A 9 -10.22 23.28 4.48
CA LEU A 9 -10.17 22.81 3.10
C LEU A 9 -9.02 21.82 2.99
N LEU A 10 -9.31 20.66 2.41
CA LEU A 10 -8.28 19.69 2.08
C LEU A 10 -7.54 20.20 0.83
N PRO A 11 -6.20 20.33 0.84
CA PRO A 11 -5.45 20.75 -0.33
C PRO A 11 -5.54 19.68 -1.44
N SER A 12 -5.27 20.06 -2.70
CA SER A 12 -5.43 19.16 -3.86
C SER A 12 -4.54 17.91 -3.82
N ASN A 13 -3.37 17.98 -3.18
CA ASN A 13 -2.49 16.84 -2.95
C ASN A 13 -2.08 16.78 -1.47
N PRO A 14 -2.96 16.28 -0.60
CA PRO A 14 -2.78 16.38 0.84
C PRO A 14 -1.76 15.37 1.35
N THR A 15 -0.96 15.80 2.33
CA THR A 15 -0.13 14.90 3.15
C THR A 15 -1.00 14.12 4.13
N LEU A 16 -0.51 13.02 4.70
CA LEU A 16 -1.25 12.29 5.73
C LEU A 16 -1.59 13.19 6.94
N LYS A 17 -0.70 14.14 7.27
CA LYS A 17 -0.93 15.13 8.32
C LYS A 17 -2.13 16.04 8.00
N ASP A 18 -2.24 16.51 6.76
CA ASP A 18 -3.36 17.35 6.32
C ASP A 18 -4.69 16.59 6.38
N ILE A 19 -4.69 15.33 5.93
CA ILE A 19 -5.89 14.47 5.96
C ILE A 19 -6.33 14.23 7.41
N ASN A 20 -5.40 13.86 8.29
CA ASN A 20 -5.69 13.61 9.71
C ASN A 20 -6.19 14.87 10.42
N TRP A 21 -5.60 16.03 10.11
CA TRP A 21 -6.05 17.30 10.69
C TRP A 21 -7.46 17.65 10.23
N TYR A 22 -7.75 17.51 8.93
CA TYR A 22 -9.09 17.70 8.39
C TYR A 22 -10.11 16.75 9.02
N LYS A 23 -9.79 15.45 9.15
CA LYS A 23 -10.67 14.45 9.80
C LYS A 23 -10.98 14.82 11.24
N LYS A 24 -9.99 15.29 12.01
CA LYS A 24 -10.22 15.76 13.38
C LYS A 24 -11.19 16.94 13.44
N GLN A 25 -11.07 17.90 12.53
CA GLN A 25 -11.93 19.09 12.56
C GLN A 25 -13.39 18.77 12.29
N ILE A 26 -13.68 17.86 11.36
CA ILE A 26 -15.05 17.43 11.08
C ILE A 26 -15.62 16.52 12.20
N ASN A 27 -14.75 15.93 13.03
CA ASN A 27 -15.11 15.04 14.13
C ASN A 27 -14.80 15.63 15.52
N TRP A 28 -14.97 16.94 15.67
CA TRP A 28 -14.88 17.66 16.96
C TRP A 28 -13.56 17.44 17.73
N GLY A 29 -12.46 17.26 17.01
CA GLY A 29 -11.11 17.11 17.54
C GLY A 29 -10.61 15.67 17.62
N GLU A 30 -11.47 14.67 17.40
CA GLU A 30 -11.12 13.26 17.57
C GLU A 30 -10.99 12.50 16.24
N LEU A 31 -10.14 11.47 16.23
CA LEU A 31 -10.08 10.52 15.12
C LEU A 31 -10.89 9.28 15.48
N PRO A 32 -11.90 8.89 14.69
CA PRO A 32 -12.61 7.65 14.91
C PRO A 32 -11.66 6.45 14.98
N PRO A 33 -11.90 5.46 15.86
CA PRO A 33 -10.99 4.33 16.03
C PRO A 33 -10.66 3.59 14.72
N PHE A 34 -11.68 3.39 13.87
CA PHE A 34 -11.49 2.68 12.60
C PHE A 34 -10.65 3.47 11.60
N TYR A 35 -10.89 4.78 11.48
CA TYR A 35 -10.05 5.67 10.68
C TYR A 35 -8.61 5.67 11.21
N HIS A 36 -8.44 5.80 12.53
CA HIS A 36 -7.12 5.85 13.17
C HIS A 36 -6.33 4.58 12.90
N LEU A 37 -6.95 3.40 12.99
CA LEU A 37 -6.30 2.12 12.66
C LEU A 37 -5.68 2.12 11.25
N VAL A 38 -6.43 2.55 10.25
CA VAL A 38 -5.97 2.59 8.86
C VAL A 38 -4.91 3.67 8.68
N ALA A 39 -5.14 4.86 9.24
CA ALA A 39 -4.22 5.99 9.14
C ALA A 39 -2.85 5.67 9.78
N SER A 40 -2.82 4.96 10.91
CA SER A 40 -1.59 4.49 11.53
C SER A 40 -0.81 3.55 10.61
N SER A 41 -1.46 2.56 9.99
CA SER A 41 -0.76 1.65 9.06
C SER A 41 -0.25 2.35 7.79
N VAL A 42 -0.98 3.37 7.30
CA VAL A 42 -0.51 4.20 6.18
C VAL A 42 0.73 5.01 6.59
N SER A 43 0.73 5.57 7.80
CA SER A 43 1.88 6.31 8.35
C SER A 43 3.11 5.42 8.50
N GLU A 44 2.95 4.21 9.02
CA GLU A 44 4.04 3.22 9.14
C GLU A 44 4.61 2.86 7.76
N SER A 45 3.73 2.69 6.77
CA SER A 45 4.13 2.39 5.40
C SER A 45 4.87 3.56 4.74
N GLU A 46 4.46 4.81 4.99
CA GLU A 46 5.15 6.01 4.47
C GLU A 46 6.57 6.14 5.05
N GLY A 47 6.71 5.87 6.34
CA GLY A 47 7.98 5.96 7.06
C GLY A 47 8.97 4.81 6.77
N ILE A 48 8.59 3.76 6.03
CA ILE A 48 9.41 2.55 5.87
C ILE A 48 10.76 2.81 5.17
N LEU A 49 10.80 3.83 4.31
CA LEU A 49 12.01 4.23 3.59
C LEU A 49 12.84 5.28 4.36
N GLU A 50 12.20 6.04 5.25
CA GLU A 50 12.82 7.21 5.90
C GLU A 50 13.33 6.89 7.30
N HIS A 51 12.64 6.03 8.04
CA HIS A 51 13.00 5.72 9.43
C HIS A 51 14.10 4.68 9.49
N GLY A 52 15.09 4.87 10.37
CA GLY A 52 16.29 4.01 10.50
C GLY A 52 16.04 2.56 10.92
N PHE A 53 14.81 2.17 11.24
CA PHE A 53 14.47 0.81 11.69
C PHE A 53 14.64 -0.23 10.58
N ASP A 54 15.04 -1.43 10.97
CA ASP A 54 15.11 -2.59 10.09
C ASP A 54 13.71 -3.03 9.64
N ASN A 55 13.56 -3.39 8.36
CA ASN A 55 12.29 -3.80 7.76
C ASN A 55 12.54 -4.65 6.50
N ALA A 56 11.49 -5.32 6.02
CA ALA A 56 11.57 -6.22 4.89
C ALA A 56 12.13 -5.55 3.62
N VAL A 57 11.72 -4.31 3.32
CA VAL A 57 12.22 -3.54 2.16
C VAL A 57 13.73 -3.33 2.25
N LYS A 58 14.24 -2.94 3.42
CA LYS A 58 15.68 -2.76 3.65
C LYS A 58 16.45 -4.07 3.53
N ARG A 59 15.89 -5.17 4.02
CA ARG A 59 16.50 -6.51 3.90
C ARG A 59 16.60 -6.99 2.45
N LEU A 60 15.66 -6.59 1.58
CA LEU A 60 15.75 -6.91 0.15
C LEU A 60 16.90 -6.16 -0.54
N ILE A 61 17.12 -4.89 -0.20
CA ILE A 61 18.16 -4.06 -0.83
C ILE A 61 19.53 -4.19 -0.14
N ASP A 62 19.62 -4.96 0.95
CA ASP A 62 20.89 -5.21 1.63
C ASP A 62 21.77 -6.13 0.77
N LYS A 63 22.72 -5.52 0.07
CA LYS A 63 23.71 -6.19 -0.77
C LYS A 63 24.53 -7.25 -0.03
N ARG A 64 24.65 -7.16 1.30
CA ARG A 64 25.35 -8.18 2.10
C ARG A 64 24.64 -9.53 2.05
N ASN A 65 23.33 -9.52 1.82
CA ASN A 65 22.52 -10.73 1.63
C ASN A 65 22.39 -11.13 0.14
N TRP A 66 23.04 -10.45 -0.79
CA TRP A 66 22.99 -10.80 -2.22
C TRP A 66 24.02 -11.88 -2.55
N ASN A 67 23.63 -12.82 -3.42
CA ASN A 67 24.53 -13.87 -3.89
C ASN A 67 25.41 -13.32 -5.03
N LEU A 68 26.64 -12.94 -4.68
CA LEU A 68 27.57 -12.27 -5.60
C LEU A 68 27.93 -13.15 -6.80
N ASP A 69 28.10 -14.46 -6.60
CA ASP A 69 28.48 -15.38 -7.67
C ASP A 69 27.44 -15.41 -8.80
N LEU A 70 26.15 -15.37 -8.44
CA LEU A 70 25.05 -15.33 -9.42
C LEU A 70 24.83 -13.95 -10.02
N LEU A 71 25.17 -12.90 -9.29
CA LEU A 71 24.87 -11.52 -9.67
C LEU A 71 26.04 -10.80 -10.34
N GLY A 72 27.14 -11.52 -10.60
CA GLY A 72 28.37 -10.91 -11.14
C GLY A 72 28.95 -9.88 -10.17
N GLY A 73 28.88 -10.18 -8.87
CA GLY A 73 29.27 -9.27 -7.80
C GLY A 73 30.69 -9.49 -7.31
N HIS A 74 31.29 -8.42 -6.81
CA HIS A 74 32.55 -8.46 -6.09
C HIS A 74 32.59 -7.40 -5.00
N GLU A 75 33.49 -7.59 -4.04
CA GLU A 75 33.79 -6.61 -2.99
C GLU A 75 35.09 -5.90 -3.36
N ASP A 76 35.10 -4.58 -3.27
CA ASP A 76 36.31 -3.80 -3.52
C ASP A 76 37.22 -3.70 -2.27
N SER A 77 38.34 -3.00 -2.40
CA SER A 77 39.30 -2.83 -1.31
C SER A 77 38.79 -2.01 -0.12
N LEU A 78 37.64 -1.33 -0.27
CA LEU A 78 36.98 -0.55 0.78
C LEU A 78 35.83 -1.31 1.45
N GLY A 79 35.54 -2.53 0.99
CA GLY A 79 34.42 -3.35 1.48
C GLY A 79 33.07 -2.99 0.86
N GLU A 80 33.05 -2.21 -0.21
CA GLU A 80 31.81 -1.88 -0.92
C GLU A 80 31.46 -2.99 -1.91
N ILE A 81 30.18 -3.37 -1.90
CA ILE A 81 29.66 -4.46 -2.75
C ILE A 81 29.14 -3.87 -4.06
N HIS A 82 29.75 -4.30 -5.16
CA HIS A 82 29.34 -4.00 -6.52
C HIS A 82 28.73 -5.25 -7.16
N CYS A 83 27.62 -5.11 -7.87
CA CYS A 83 26.99 -6.20 -8.61
C CYS A 83 26.59 -5.71 -10.00
N GLU A 84 26.90 -6.50 -11.03
CA GLU A 84 26.45 -6.23 -12.40
C GLU A 84 24.93 -6.37 -12.51
N ASN A 85 24.36 -7.38 -11.85
CA ASN A 85 22.94 -7.67 -11.85
C ASN A 85 22.31 -7.43 -10.48
N LYS A 86 21.03 -7.06 -10.49
CA LYS A 86 20.18 -6.96 -9.29
C LYS A 86 19.39 -8.24 -9.10
N PRO A 87 19.15 -8.68 -7.86
CA PRO A 87 18.36 -9.87 -7.61
C PRO A 87 16.91 -9.68 -8.08
N ARG A 88 16.36 -10.78 -8.56
CA ARG A 88 15.02 -10.91 -9.14
C ARG A 88 14.00 -11.18 -8.06
N ILE A 89 12.93 -10.40 -8.11
CA ILE A 89 11.77 -10.58 -7.24
C ILE A 89 10.47 -10.48 -8.03
N ALA A 90 9.44 -11.16 -7.54
CA ALA A 90 8.05 -10.94 -7.90
C ALA A 90 7.39 -10.12 -6.79
N LEU A 91 6.59 -9.14 -7.17
CA LEU A 91 5.76 -8.34 -6.27
C LEU A 91 4.29 -8.71 -6.45
N HIS A 92 3.61 -8.93 -5.33
CA HIS A 92 2.20 -9.31 -5.29
C HIS A 92 1.41 -8.34 -4.43
N GLN A 93 0.37 -7.72 -5.00
CA GLN A 93 -0.57 -6.86 -4.28
C GLN A 93 -1.82 -7.65 -3.91
N ILE A 94 -2.05 -7.88 -2.63
CA ILE A 94 -3.05 -8.84 -2.16
C ILE A 94 -3.94 -8.20 -1.09
N PHE A 95 -5.25 -8.41 -1.22
CA PHE A 95 -6.20 -8.19 -0.13
C PHE A 95 -6.41 -9.50 0.64
N THR A 96 -6.15 -9.46 1.94
CA THR A 96 -6.38 -10.54 2.90
C THR A 96 -7.47 -10.13 3.89
N ASP A 97 -7.88 -11.05 4.75
CA ASP A 97 -8.74 -10.80 5.91
C ASP A 97 -8.17 -9.72 6.87
N ARG A 98 -6.85 -9.55 6.89
CA ARG A 98 -6.15 -8.56 7.71
C ARG A 98 -6.09 -7.17 7.08
N GLY A 99 -6.18 -7.04 5.76
CA GLY A 99 -6.02 -5.75 5.08
C GLY A 99 -5.47 -5.87 3.68
N PHE A 100 -4.83 -4.80 3.21
CA PHE A 100 -4.00 -4.84 2.00
C PHE A 100 -2.56 -5.19 2.38
N GLU A 101 -1.91 -6.03 1.60
CA GLU A 101 -0.51 -6.42 1.77
C GLU A 101 0.25 -6.32 0.44
N LEU A 102 1.50 -5.86 0.49
CA LEU A 102 2.45 -5.96 -0.61
C LEU A 102 3.48 -7.04 -0.26
N TRP A 103 3.54 -8.11 -1.05
CA TRP A 103 4.51 -9.19 -0.85
C TRP A 103 5.62 -9.14 -1.88
N ALA A 104 6.80 -9.58 -1.47
CA ALA A 104 7.90 -9.93 -2.35
C ALA A 104 8.21 -11.43 -2.26
N LEU A 105 8.50 -12.05 -3.40
CA LEU A 105 9.03 -13.41 -3.49
C LEU A 105 10.28 -13.41 -4.37
N PRO A 106 11.42 -13.98 -3.92
CA PRO A 106 12.62 -14.07 -4.73
C PRO A 106 12.48 -15.19 -5.76
N TYR A 107 13.30 -15.11 -6.79
CA TYR A 107 13.48 -16.19 -7.75
C TYR A 107 14.64 -17.11 -7.36
N ALA A 108 14.44 -18.41 -7.59
CA ALA A 108 15.52 -19.37 -7.75
C ALA A 108 15.36 -20.03 -9.13
N LYS A 109 16.33 -19.79 -10.02
CA LYS A 109 16.16 -20.00 -11.48
C LYS A 109 14.92 -19.26 -12.01
N ASP A 110 13.86 -19.98 -12.37
CA ASP A 110 12.65 -19.46 -13.00
C ASP A 110 11.40 -19.64 -12.13
N VAL A 111 11.58 -20.03 -10.85
CA VAL A 111 10.50 -20.30 -9.90
C VAL A 111 10.59 -19.36 -8.71
N THR A 112 9.44 -18.87 -8.25
CA THR A 112 9.33 -18.06 -7.04
C THR A 112 9.38 -18.93 -5.79
N ILE A 113 10.01 -18.42 -4.73
CA ILE A 113 10.21 -19.14 -3.47
C ILE A 113 9.41 -18.49 -2.34
N ASP A 114 8.57 -19.27 -1.67
CA ASP A 114 7.82 -18.86 -0.46
C ASP A 114 8.09 -19.78 0.73
N GLN A 115 9.34 -20.19 0.90
CA GLN A 115 9.80 -20.99 2.04
C GLN A 115 11.17 -20.52 2.48
N TYR A 116 11.53 -20.79 3.74
CA TYR A 116 12.88 -20.49 4.21
C TYR A 116 13.92 -21.22 3.36
N ILE A 117 14.88 -20.48 2.81
CA ILE A 117 16.02 -21.03 2.06
C ILE A 117 17.28 -20.31 2.51
N LYS A 118 18.37 -21.07 2.67
CA LYS A 118 19.70 -20.55 2.94
C LYS A 118 20.73 -21.31 2.09
N ASP A 119 21.76 -20.60 1.64
CA ASP A 119 22.92 -21.14 0.91
C ASP A 119 22.55 -21.96 -0.34
N ASN A 120 21.48 -21.55 -1.03
CA ASN A 120 21.05 -22.20 -2.27
C ASN A 120 21.78 -21.58 -3.47
N ARG A 121 22.56 -22.40 -4.17
CA ARG A 121 23.34 -22.00 -5.36
C ARG A 121 22.55 -21.44 -6.54
N PHE A 122 21.22 -21.53 -6.52
CA PHE A 122 20.35 -21.03 -7.58
C PHE A 122 19.54 -19.80 -7.16
N MET A 123 19.70 -19.34 -5.92
CA MET A 123 18.98 -18.21 -5.36
C MET A 123 19.89 -16.99 -5.29
N GLU A 124 19.38 -15.85 -5.73
CA GLU A 124 20.12 -14.59 -5.83
C GLU A 124 20.25 -13.86 -4.48
N PHE A 125 19.62 -14.40 -3.44
CA PHE A 125 19.83 -14.04 -2.05
C PHE A 125 20.59 -15.17 -1.33
N LYS A 126 21.48 -14.83 -0.39
CA LYS A 126 22.17 -15.80 0.47
C LYS A 126 21.18 -16.50 1.40
N VAL A 127 20.27 -15.72 1.99
CA VAL A 127 19.18 -16.19 2.84
C VAL A 127 17.87 -15.54 2.41
N TRP A 128 16.82 -16.36 2.31
CA TRP A 128 15.45 -15.92 2.20
C TRP A 128 14.65 -16.44 3.40
N ASP A 129 14.07 -15.53 4.17
CA ASP A 129 13.16 -15.83 5.26
C ASP A 129 11.81 -15.15 5.01
N PRO A 130 10.77 -15.92 4.60
CA PRO A 130 9.44 -15.36 4.36
C PRO A 130 8.83 -14.67 5.57
N VAL A 131 9.20 -15.05 6.81
CA VAL A 131 8.66 -14.43 8.02
C VAL A 131 9.02 -12.95 8.08
N THR A 132 10.20 -12.60 7.58
CA THR A 132 10.76 -11.26 7.76
C THR A 132 11.03 -10.50 6.46
N MET A 133 11.00 -11.16 5.32
CA MET A 133 11.32 -10.56 4.02
C MET A 133 10.13 -10.55 3.05
N ARG A 134 9.10 -11.39 3.26
CA ARG A 134 7.97 -11.50 2.32
C ARG A 134 7.04 -10.30 2.40
N ASN A 135 6.50 -10.01 3.58
CA ASN A 135 5.52 -8.94 3.74
C ASN A 135 6.25 -7.61 3.86
N LEU A 136 6.16 -6.79 2.81
CA LEU A 136 6.84 -5.51 2.73
C LEU A 136 6.08 -4.43 3.49
N ILE A 137 4.77 -4.40 3.31
CA ILE A 137 3.85 -3.50 4.01
C ILE A 137 2.50 -4.18 4.21
N ARG A 138 1.80 -3.76 5.26
CA ARG A 138 0.39 -4.05 5.48
C ARG A 138 -0.36 -2.77 5.82
N ILE A 139 -1.50 -2.56 5.17
CA ILE A 139 -2.47 -1.54 5.54
C ILE A 139 -3.68 -2.24 6.15
N ASN A 140 -3.78 -2.18 7.48
CA ASN A 140 -4.77 -2.95 8.24
C ASN A 140 -6.20 -2.59 7.83
N GLN A 141 -7.03 -3.61 7.64
CA GLN A 141 -8.46 -3.53 7.37
C GLN A 141 -8.85 -2.62 6.18
N LEU A 142 -7.93 -2.35 5.25
CA LEU A 142 -8.17 -1.41 4.16
C LEU A 142 -9.38 -1.80 3.28
N HIS A 143 -9.60 -3.09 3.02
CA HIS A 143 -10.77 -3.55 2.28
C HIS A 143 -12.09 -3.17 2.97
N LYS A 144 -12.19 -3.36 4.29
CA LYS A 144 -13.37 -2.95 5.06
C LYS A 144 -13.50 -1.44 5.12
N PHE A 145 -12.39 -0.72 5.17
CA PHE A 145 -12.39 0.73 5.21
C PHE A 145 -12.89 1.33 3.90
N ILE A 146 -12.49 0.75 2.77
CA ILE A 146 -13.02 1.10 1.45
C ILE A 146 -14.52 0.79 1.38
N GLY A 147 -14.96 -0.37 1.87
CA GLY A 147 -16.39 -0.70 1.94
C GLY A 147 -17.19 0.32 2.78
N PHE A 148 -16.69 0.62 3.99
CA PHE A 148 -17.26 1.64 4.88
C PHE A 148 -17.34 3.01 4.21
N TYR A 149 -16.33 3.37 3.41
CA TYR A 149 -16.32 4.63 2.68
C TYR A 149 -17.51 4.75 1.72
N PHE A 150 -17.84 3.69 0.98
CA PHE A 150 -18.98 3.72 0.06
C PHE A 150 -20.34 3.74 0.77
N GLU A 151 -20.44 3.18 1.97
CA GLU A 151 -21.69 3.25 2.74
C GLU A 151 -21.94 4.63 3.34
N ARG A 152 -20.91 5.24 3.95
CA ARG A 152 -21.09 6.44 4.79
C ARG A 152 -19.82 7.27 5.00
N GLY A 153 -18.80 7.10 4.17
CA GLY A 153 -17.52 7.79 4.34
C GLY A 153 -17.58 9.27 3.96
N ASP A 154 -16.58 10.00 4.41
CA ASP A 154 -16.40 11.42 4.09
C ASP A 154 -15.18 11.68 3.19
N THR A 155 -14.94 12.96 2.90
CA THR A 155 -13.83 13.41 2.04
C THR A 155 -12.46 13.01 2.59
N ALA A 156 -12.29 12.96 3.92
CA ALA A 156 -11.03 12.55 4.53
C ALA A 156 -10.79 11.05 4.34
N ASP A 157 -11.85 10.23 4.45
CA ASP A 157 -11.77 8.78 4.23
C ASP A 157 -11.33 8.48 2.79
N LYS A 158 -11.93 9.16 1.80
CA LYS A 158 -11.50 9.06 0.40
C LYS A 158 -10.05 9.46 0.23
N ALA A 159 -9.65 10.59 0.83
CA ALA A 159 -8.30 11.09 0.72
C ALA A 159 -7.29 10.13 1.35
N LEU A 160 -7.63 9.47 2.47
CA LEU A 160 -6.79 8.46 3.09
C LEU A 160 -6.62 7.24 2.18
N ILE A 161 -7.68 6.77 1.53
CA ILE A 161 -7.60 5.66 0.55
C ILE A 161 -6.69 6.02 -0.63
N LEU A 162 -6.83 7.24 -1.17
CA LEU A 162 -5.98 7.73 -2.25
C LEU A 162 -4.51 7.88 -1.80
N HIS A 163 -4.29 8.36 -0.58
CA HIS A 163 -2.95 8.50 -0.02
C HIS A 163 -2.30 7.13 0.20
N ALA A 164 -3.04 6.15 0.73
CA ALA A 164 -2.61 4.76 0.85
C ALA A 164 -2.13 4.20 -0.50
N HIS A 165 -2.92 4.37 -1.57
CA HIS A 165 -2.52 3.95 -2.92
C HIS A 165 -1.21 4.61 -3.39
N LYS A 166 -1.06 5.92 -3.17
CA LYS A 166 0.17 6.66 -3.51
C LYS A 166 1.38 6.13 -2.73
N THR A 167 1.22 5.83 -1.44
CA THR A 167 2.29 5.28 -0.60
C THR A 167 2.77 3.92 -1.11
N VAL A 168 1.84 3.01 -1.42
CA VAL A 168 2.18 1.70 -2.03
C VAL A 168 2.93 1.91 -3.36
N HIS A 169 2.42 2.81 -4.21
CA HIS A 169 3.03 3.08 -5.51
C HIS A 169 4.47 3.62 -5.39
N LYS A 170 4.75 4.51 -4.43
CA LYS A 170 6.11 4.99 -4.14
C LYS A 170 7.06 3.84 -3.79
N ILE A 171 6.61 2.89 -2.95
CA ILE A 171 7.43 1.73 -2.53
C ILE A 171 7.68 0.79 -3.71
N VAL A 172 6.66 0.50 -4.52
CA VAL A 172 6.81 -0.33 -5.73
C VAL A 172 7.82 0.31 -6.70
N ASN A 173 7.69 1.61 -6.98
CA ASN A 173 8.63 2.32 -7.87
C ASN A 173 10.06 2.33 -7.31
N PHE A 174 10.21 2.48 -5.99
CA PHE A 174 11.50 2.37 -5.33
C PHE A 174 12.11 0.98 -5.55
N LEU A 175 11.36 -0.10 -5.30
CA LEU A 175 11.83 -1.48 -5.50
C LEU A 175 12.15 -1.79 -6.96
N GLN A 176 11.37 -1.29 -7.91
CA GLN A 176 11.66 -1.41 -9.34
C GLN A 176 12.96 -0.72 -9.76
N ARG A 177 13.37 0.33 -9.02
CA ARG A 177 14.66 0.99 -9.24
C ARG A 177 15.81 0.23 -8.59
N GLU A 178 15.63 -0.26 -7.37
CA GLU A 178 16.72 -0.88 -6.59
C GLU A 178 16.94 -2.37 -6.91
N LEU A 179 15.92 -3.07 -7.40
CA LEU A 179 15.92 -4.51 -7.65
C LEU A 179 15.43 -4.84 -9.07
N ASN A 180 15.58 -6.09 -9.50
CA ASN A 180 15.00 -6.56 -10.76
C ASN A 180 13.58 -7.12 -10.49
N VAL A 181 12.55 -6.28 -10.62
CA VAL A 181 11.16 -6.72 -10.46
C VAL A 181 10.69 -7.41 -11.74
N VAL A 182 10.69 -8.74 -11.75
CA VAL A 182 10.33 -9.56 -12.92
C VAL A 182 8.81 -9.62 -13.13
N LYS A 183 8.05 -9.60 -12.03
CA LYS A 183 6.60 -9.69 -12.04
C LYS A 183 6.00 -8.72 -11.04
N LEU A 184 4.93 -8.02 -11.43
CA LEU A 184 4.07 -7.26 -10.54
C LEU A 184 2.63 -7.67 -10.85
N ASP A 185 1.96 -8.32 -9.91
CA ASP A 185 0.58 -8.80 -10.09
C ASP A 185 -0.31 -8.56 -8.86
N GLY A 186 -1.54 -9.06 -8.94
CA GLY A 186 -2.54 -8.97 -7.88
C GLY A 186 -3.53 -7.83 -8.10
N VAL A 187 -4.22 -7.44 -7.03
CA VAL A 187 -5.27 -6.42 -7.06
C VAL A 187 -4.74 -5.16 -6.39
N THR A 188 -4.60 -4.07 -7.14
CA THR A 188 -4.16 -2.80 -6.57
C THR A 188 -5.28 -2.20 -5.69
N ILE A 189 -4.92 -1.28 -4.80
CA ILE A 189 -5.91 -0.48 -4.04
C ILE A 189 -6.89 0.24 -4.98
N LYS A 190 -6.40 0.73 -6.13
CA LYS A 190 -7.21 1.39 -7.14
C LYS A 190 -8.21 0.42 -7.78
N ASP A 191 -7.76 -0.78 -8.15
CA ASP A 191 -8.62 -1.78 -8.78
C ASP A 191 -9.74 -2.21 -7.83
N PHE A 192 -9.41 -2.45 -6.56
CA PHE A 192 -10.39 -2.80 -5.54
C PHE A 192 -11.37 -1.65 -5.25
N TYR A 193 -10.87 -0.41 -5.17
CA TYR A 193 -11.73 0.76 -5.02
C TYR A 193 -12.72 0.88 -6.20
N GLN A 194 -12.25 0.70 -7.43
CA GLN A 194 -13.09 0.77 -8.63
C GLN A 194 -14.10 -0.37 -8.71
N LEU A 195 -13.77 -1.55 -8.19
CA LEU A 195 -14.71 -2.65 -8.04
C LEU A 195 -15.86 -2.25 -7.10
N CYS A 196 -15.55 -1.81 -5.88
CA CYS A 196 -16.55 -1.36 -4.92
C CYS A 196 -17.38 -0.16 -5.42
N GLU A 197 -16.77 0.75 -6.19
CA GLU A 197 -17.49 1.88 -6.80
C GLU A 197 -18.55 1.42 -7.79
N LYS A 198 -18.24 0.41 -8.61
CA LYS A 198 -19.21 -0.16 -9.56
C LYS A 198 -20.35 -0.86 -8.83
N ASP A 199 -20.04 -1.66 -7.81
CA ASP A 199 -21.05 -2.39 -7.03
C ASP A 199 -21.97 -1.44 -6.25
N SER A 200 -21.40 -0.39 -5.64
CA SER A 200 -22.16 0.65 -4.93
C SER A 200 -23.09 1.42 -5.88
N ARG A 201 -22.63 1.75 -7.10
CA ARG A 201 -23.48 2.38 -8.12
C ARG A 201 -24.58 1.44 -8.59
N ALA A 202 -24.29 0.17 -8.83
CA ALA A 202 -25.32 -0.79 -9.23
C ALA A 202 -26.44 -0.91 -8.18
N CYS A 203 -26.09 -0.95 -6.89
CA CYS A 203 -27.10 -0.91 -5.82
C CYS A 203 -27.88 0.41 -5.79
N SER A 204 -27.22 1.56 -6.02
CA SER A 204 -27.90 2.86 -6.11
C SER A 204 -28.83 2.93 -7.30
N ASP A 205 -28.40 2.45 -8.47
CA ASP A 205 -29.19 2.43 -9.70
C ASP A 205 -30.41 1.53 -9.54
N GLU A 206 -30.29 0.37 -8.88
CA GLU A 206 -31.43 -0.48 -8.53
C GLU A 206 -32.43 0.22 -7.59
N ILE A 207 -31.94 0.98 -6.61
CA ILE A 207 -32.78 1.78 -5.70
C ILE A 207 -33.45 2.94 -6.45
N ASP A 208 -32.73 3.61 -7.34
CA ASP A 208 -33.26 4.73 -8.14
C ASP A 208 -34.27 4.22 -9.17
N ILE A 209 -34.02 3.07 -9.80
CA ILE A 209 -34.98 2.37 -10.66
C ILE A 209 -36.22 1.96 -9.85
N ALA A 210 -36.04 1.42 -8.65
CA ALA A 210 -37.16 1.08 -7.77
C ALA A 210 -37.98 2.32 -7.38
N ARG A 211 -37.34 3.45 -7.07
CA ARG A 211 -38.01 4.73 -6.79
C ARG A 211 -38.77 5.28 -7.99
N ILE A 212 -38.19 5.18 -9.19
CA ILE A 212 -38.86 5.55 -10.45
C ILE A 212 -40.07 4.63 -10.70
N MET A 213 -39.93 3.32 -10.47
CA MET A 213 -41.03 2.35 -10.61
C MET A 213 -42.14 2.56 -9.57
N LEU A 214 -41.79 3.07 -8.38
CA LEU A 214 -42.74 3.39 -7.31
C LEU A 214 -43.39 4.79 -7.48
N GLY A 215 -43.03 5.54 -8.52
CA GLY A 215 -43.67 6.82 -8.86
C GLY A 215 -43.23 8.02 -8.01
N ASP A 216 -42.13 7.91 -7.26
CA ASP A 216 -41.59 9.02 -6.47
C ASP A 216 -40.81 10.00 -7.38
N THR A 217 -41.53 10.86 -8.09
CA THR A 217 -40.95 12.08 -8.67
C THR A 217 -40.98 13.18 -7.62
N THR A 218 -40.00 13.24 -6.72
CA THR A 218 -39.75 14.48 -5.97
C THR A 218 -39.13 15.48 -6.93
N SER A 219 -39.98 16.31 -7.54
CA SER A 219 -39.62 17.56 -8.19
C SER A 219 -38.80 18.41 -7.20
N LYS A 220 -37.59 18.79 -7.61
CA LYS A 220 -36.82 19.83 -6.93
C LYS A 220 -37.53 21.17 -7.13
N GLU A 221 -37.91 21.84 -6.04
CA GLU A 221 -37.92 23.31 -5.96
C GLU A 221 -36.65 23.77 -5.25
#